data_AF-A0A3A4W5T2-F1
#
_entry.id   AF-A0A3A4W5T2-F1
#
_cell.length_a   1.000
_cell.length_b   1.000
_cell.length_c   1.000
_cell.angle_alpha   90.00
_cell.angle_beta   90.00
_cell.angle_gamma   90.00
#
_symmetry.space_group_name_H-M   'P 1'
#
loop_
_entity.id
_entity.type
_entity.pdbx_description
1 polymer ?
#
loop_
_entity_poly.entity_id
_entity_poly.type
_entity_poly.pdbx_seq_one_letter_code
_entity_poly.pdbx_strand_id
1 'polypeptide(L)' 'MGTQILDPVTRIEGHLRVELDFASGTSGAVSDARCAAEMFRGYENILQGHNPTDAVQIVQRI' A
#
# COMPACT_ATOMS: atom_id res chain seq x y z
N MET A 1 22.38 -7.80 -11.69
CA MET A 1 20.93 -8.04 -11.49
C MET A 1 20.38 -6.77 -10.87
N GLY A 2 19.39 -6.14 -11.48
CA GLY A 2 18.89 -4.80 -11.09
C GLY A 2 17.55 -4.86 -10.37
N THR A 3 17.06 -3.71 -9.93
CA THR A 3 15.76 -3.55 -9.27
C THR A 3 14.61 -3.82 -10.24
N GLN A 4 13.60 -4.60 -9.81
CA GLN A 4 12.34 -4.80 -10.52
C GLN A 4 11.21 -4.10 -9.78
N ILE A 5 10.34 -3.40 -10.52
CA ILE A 5 9.23 -2.64 -9.97
C ILE A 5 7.92 -3.27 -10.45
N LEU A 6 7.04 -3.58 -9.51
CA LEU A 6 5.66 -4.02 -9.74
C LEU A 6 4.71 -2.90 -9.31
N ASP A 7 4.22 -2.16 -10.30
CA ASP A 7 3.39 -0.99 -10.12
C ASP A 7 2.46 -0.80 -11.34
N PRO A 8 1.14 -1.05 -11.23
CA PRO A 8 0.44 -1.47 -10.02
C PRO A 8 0.55 -2.98 -9.76
N VAL A 9 0.52 -3.39 -8.50
CA VAL A 9 0.14 -4.76 -8.15
C VAL A 9 -1.36 -4.95 -8.43
N THR A 10 -1.71 -5.97 -9.20
CA THR A 10 -3.09 -6.22 -9.66
C THR A 10 -3.78 -7.34 -8.87
N ARG A 11 -5.12 -7.42 -8.97
CA ARG A 11 -6.00 -8.37 -8.24
C ARG A 11 -5.93 -8.22 -6.71
N ILE A 12 -5.74 -6.99 -6.26
CA ILE A 12 -5.85 -6.55 -4.87
C ILE A 12 -6.90 -5.44 -4.77
N GLU A 13 -7.27 -5.07 -3.55
CA GLU A 13 -7.94 -3.80 -3.28
C GLU A 13 -6.86 -2.70 -3.10
N GLY A 14 -7.18 -1.48 -3.54
CA GLY A 14 -6.30 -0.32 -3.35
C GLY A 14 -5.13 -0.19 -4.34
N HIS A 15 -4.10 0.55 -3.90
CA HIS A 15 -2.93 0.94 -4.70
C HIS A 15 -1.65 0.51 -4.00
N LEU A 16 -0.93 -0.44 -4.60
CA LEU A 16 0.31 -0.98 -4.06
C LEU A 16 1.39 -1.01 -5.14
N ARG A 17 2.55 -0.47 -4.78
CA ARG A 17 3.83 -0.59 -5.48
C ARG A 17 4.76 -1.50 -4.70
N VAL A 18 5.45 -2.40 -5.40
CA VAL A 18 6.48 -3.27 -4.82
C VAL A 18 7.78 -3.16 -5.63
N GLU A 19 8.88 -2.87 -4.95
CA GLU A 19 10.23 -2.85 -5.51
C GLU A 19 11.01 -4.06 -4.99
N LEU A 20 11.70 -4.77 -5.87
CA LEU A 20 12.48 -5.97 -5.55
C LEU A 20 13.92 -5.80 -6.02
N ASP A 21 14.87 -5.97 -5.11
CA ASP A 21 16.29 -6.11 -5.45
C ASP A 21 16.67 -7.60 -5.43
N PHE A 22 17.46 -8.04 -6.40
CA PHE A 22 17.87 -9.45 -6.52
C PHE A 22 19.33 -9.64 -6.14
N ALA A 23 19.62 -10.73 -5.43
CA ALA A 23 20.96 -11.12 -5.03
C ALA A 23 21.85 -11.36 -6.27
N SER A 24 23.14 -11.00 -6.15
CA SER A 24 24.13 -11.31 -7.18
C SER A 24 24.38 -12.82 -7.25
N GLY A 25 24.07 -13.46 -8.37
CA GLY A 25 24.29 -14.89 -8.60
C GLY A 25 23.24 -15.51 -9.51
N THR A 26 23.27 -16.84 -9.66
CA THR A 26 22.34 -17.59 -10.54
C THR A 26 21.01 -17.97 -9.89
N SER A 27 20.82 -17.71 -8.59
CA SER A 27 19.67 -18.27 -7.86
C SER A 27 18.36 -17.51 -8.03
N GLY A 28 18.34 -16.35 -8.69
CA GLY A 28 17.10 -15.57 -8.87
C GLY A 28 16.47 -15.07 -7.57
N ALA A 29 17.18 -15.18 -6.44
CA ALA A 29 16.64 -14.87 -5.12
C ALA A 29 16.54 -13.36 -4.87
N VAL A 30 15.41 -12.93 -4.29
CA VAL A 30 15.21 -11.55 -3.82
C VAL A 30 16.10 -11.32 -2.58
N SER A 31 16.86 -10.23 -2.57
CA SER A 31 17.71 -9.81 -1.46
C SER A 31 17.11 -8.69 -0.62
N ASP A 32 16.31 -7.82 -1.23
CA ASP A 32 15.58 -6.74 -0.54
C ASP A 32 14.22 -6.51 -1.24
N ALA A 33 13.24 -6.01 -0.49
CA ALA A 33 11.93 -5.67 -1.01
C ALA A 33 11.35 -4.45 -0.28
N ARG A 34 10.74 -3.53 -1.03
CA ARG A 34 10.05 -2.36 -0.49
C ARG A 34 8.61 -2.32 -0.99
N CYS A 35 7.69 -2.10 -0.08
CA CYS A 35 6.26 -1.93 -0.38
C CYS A 35 5.84 -0.49 -0.11
N ALA A 36 5.17 0.13 -1.07
CA ALA A 36 4.61 1.47 -0.93
C ALA A 36 3.10 1.43 -1.24
N ALA A 37 2.30 1.84 -0.26
CA ALA A 37 0.88 2.13 -0.48
C ALA A 37 0.75 3.58 -0.96
N GLU A 38 0.19 3.78 -2.15
CA GLU A 38 0.29 5.08 -2.84
C GLU A 38 -0.99 5.92 -2.78
N MET A 39 -1.98 5.48 -2.01
CA MET A 39 -3.22 6.22 -1.77
C MET A 39 -3.45 6.45 -0.28
N PHE A 40 -3.85 7.67 0.06
CA PHE A 40 -4.34 8.04 1.38
C PHE A 40 -5.59 8.91 1.25
N ARG A 41 -6.61 8.64 2.07
CA ARG A 41 -7.89 9.39 2.08
C ARG A 41 -8.13 10.23 3.34
N GLY A 42 -7.43 9.95 4.45
CA GLY A 42 -7.53 10.76 5.67
C GLY A 42 -8.85 10.67 6.44
N TYR A 43 -9.46 9.48 6.53
CA TYR A 43 -10.72 9.26 7.26
C TYR A 43 -10.66 9.74 8.73
N GLU A 44 -9.51 9.62 9.39
CA GLU A 44 -9.34 10.07 10.77
C GLU A 44 -9.48 11.59 10.90
N ASN A 45 -8.95 12.34 9.94
CA ASN A 45 -9.11 13.80 9.89
C ASN A 45 -10.55 14.17 9.55
N ILE A 46 -11.21 13.41 8.68
CA ILE A 46 -12.64 13.61 8.35
C ILE A 46 -13.51 13.48 9.60
N LEU A 47 -13.17 12.61 10.56
CA LEU A 47 -13.95 12.45 11.79
C LEU A 47 -13.84 13.63 12.77
N GLN A 48 -12.85 14.52 12.62
CA GLN A 48 -12.66 15.62 13.55
C GLN A 48 -13.85 16.59 13.50
N GLY A 49 -14.45 16.86 14.66
CA GLY A 49 -15.62 17.75 14.78
C GLY A 49 -16.97 17.10 14.46
N HIS A 50 -16.99 15.82 14.06
CA HIS A 50 -18.23 15.07 13.89
C HIS A 50 -18.78 14.54 15.23
N ASN A 51 -20.09 14.30 15.28
CA ASN A 51 -20.71 13.62 16.41
C ASN A 51 -20.18 12.18 16.47
N PRO A 52 -19.78 11.66 17.66
CA PRO A 52 -19.33 10.28 17.82
C PRO A 52 -20.25 9.21 17.21
N THR A 53 -21.56 9.45 17.16
CA THR A 53 -22.52 8.49 16.58
C THR A 53 -22.40 8.37 15.06
N ASP A 54 -21.88 9.39 14.37
CA ASP A 54 -21.77 9.42 12.91
C ASP A 54 -20.57 8.60 12.43
N ALA A 55 -19.60 8.34 13.31
CA ALA A 55 -18.36 7.66 12.98
C ALA A 55 -18.61 6.34 12.25
N VAL A 56 -19.56 5.53 12.71
CA VAL A 56 -19.88 4.21 12.14
C VAL A 56 -20.28 4.32 10.67
N GLN A 57 -21.07 5.33 10.30
CA GLN A 57 -21.50 5.51 8.92
C GLN A 57 -20.36 6.05 8.05
N ILE A 58 -19.51 6.93 8.58
CA ILE A 58 -18.40 7.52 7.85
C ILE A 58 -17.30 6.47 7.61
N VAL A 59 -16.85 5.76 8.64
CA VAL A 59 -15.69 4.84 8.55
C VAL A 59 -16.00 3.48 7.94
N GLN A 60 -17.27 3.09 7.77
CA GLN A 60 -17.63 1.90 6.98
C GLN A 60 -17.10 1.99 5.54
N ARG A 61 -16.72 3.18 5.07
CA ARG A 61 -16.22 3.43 3.71
C ARG A 61 -14.70 3.43 3.60
N ILE A 62 -13.96 3.04 4.66
CA ILE A 62 -12.54 2.69 4.53
C ILE A 62 -12.46 1.40 3.71
#